data_AF-A0A6V7L5C7-F1
#
_entry.id   AF-A0A6V7L5C7-F1
#
_cell.length_a   1.000
_cell.length_b   1.000
_cell.length_c   1.000
_cell.angle_alpha   90.00
_cell.angle_beta   90.00
_cell.angle_gamma   90.00
#
_symmetry.space_group_name_H-M   'P 1'
#
loop_
_entity.id
_entity.type
_entity.pdbx_description
1 polymer ?
#
loop_
_entity_poly.entity_id
_entity_poly.type
_entity_poly.pdbx_seq_one_letter_code
_entity_poly.pdbx_strand_id
1 'polypeptide(L)'
;KKVHPGSLSLKIDNVKINSKEKAKLLGITFDYRYTFKFDIENVKKRCERSLNIMKFLRGTWWGCHPTTLCILYKSFVRSIMEYGIFVYFQRQKH
;
A
#
# COMPACT_ATOMS: atom_id res chain seq x y z
N LYS A 1 18.24 -21.04 3.77
CA LYS A 1 17.57 -21.38 5.05
C LYS A 1 16.28 -20.56 5.14
N LYS A 2 15.10 -21.18 5.25
CA LYS A 2 13.82 -20.45 5.39
C LYS A 2 13.73 -19.93 6.84
N VAL A 3 13.82 -18.62 7.02
CA VAL A 3 13.68 -17.99 8.34
C VAL A 3 12.19 -17.96 8.68
N HIS A 4 11.80 -18.54 9.81
CA HIS A 4 10.42 -18.54 10.28
C HIS A 4 10.17 -17.30 11.15
N PRO A 5 9.00 -16.63 11.01
CA PRO A 5 8.67 -15.52 11.88
C PRO A 5 8.67 -15.97 13.35
N GLY A 6 9.27 -15.17 14.23
CA GLY A 6 9.43 -15.48 15.65
C GLY A 6 10.69 -16.29 16.03
N SER A 7 11.42 -16.89 15.07
CA SER A 7 12.60 -17.70 15.38
C SER A 7 13.89 -16.90 15.62
N LEU A 8 13.86 -15.59 15.34
CA LEU A 8 15.02 -14.70 15.45
C LEU A 8 14.70 -13.57 16.43
N SER A 9 15.54 -13.43 17.46
CA SER A 9 15.52 -12.27 18.37
C SER A 9 16.88 -11.57 18.31
N LEU A 10 16.89 -10.31 17.90
CA LEU A 10 18.06 -9.44 17.88
C LEU A 10 18.05 -8.55 19.12
N LYS A 11 19.21 -8.20 19.67
CA LYS A 11 19.34 -7.25 20.77
C LYS A 11 20.24 -6.10 20.30
N ILE A 12 19.69 -4.89 20.19
CA ILE A 12 20.42 -3.69 19.79
C ILE A 12 20.20 -2.65 20.90
N ASP A 13 21.26 -2.07 21.47
CA ASP A 13 21.19 -1.06 22.53
C ASP A 13 20.22 -1.42 23.67
N ASN A 14 20.30 -2.68 24.12
CA ASN A 14 19.44 -3.26 25.15
C ASN A 14 17.96 -3.48 24.77
N VAL A 15 17.56 -3.16 23.54
CA VAL A 15 16.21 -3.40 22.99
C VAL A 15 16.15 -4.77 22.30
N LYS A 16 15.20 -5.61 22.73
CA LYS A 16 14.94 -6.92 22.12
C LYS A 16 13.98 -6.78 20.94
N ILE A 17 14.47 -7.02 19.74
CA ILE A 17 13.72 -7.00 18.48
C ILE A 17 13.37 -8.44 18.11
N ASN A 18 12.09 -8.78 18.21
CA ASN A 18 11.59 -10.09 17.80
C ASN A 18 11.15 -10.05 16.33
N SER A 19 11.52 -11.07 15.56
CA SER A 19 11.00 -11.27 14.21
C SER A 19 9.48 -11.45 14.25
N LYS A 20 8.76 -10.67 13.45
CA LYS A 20 7.31 -10.74 13.28
C LYS A 20 6.99 -11.14 11.84
N GLU A 21 5.83 -11.76 11.64
CA GLU A 21 5.35 -12.11 10.29
C GLU A 21 5.10 -10.87 9.43
N LYS A 22 4.65 -9.78 10.06
CA LYS A 22 4.39 -8.49 9.43
C LYS A 22 5.01 -7.37 10.25
N ALA A 23 5.61 -6.41 9.56
CA ALA A 23 6.12 -5.18 10.17
C ALA A 23 5.64 -3.98 9.36
N LYS A 24 5.18 -2.92 10.03
CA LYS A 24 4.75 -1.69 9.37
C LYS A 24 5.84 -0.63 9.52
N LEU A 25 6.30 -0.07 8.41
CA LEU A 25 7.31 0.98 8.36
C LEU A 25 6.85 2.04 7.37
N LEU A 26 6.82 3.31 7.81
CA LEU A 26 6.39 4.45 6.99
C LEU A 26 5.03 4.21 6.29
N GLY A 27 4.08 3.58 6.98
CA GLY A 27 2.76 3.31 6.41
C GLY A 27 2.66 2.06 5.52
N ILE A 28 3.79 1.48 5.08
CA ILE A 28 3.86 0.26 4.26
C ILE A 28 4.02 -0.96 5.16
N THR A 29 3.26 -2.01 4.89
CA THR A 29 3.34 -3.28 5.62
C THR A 29 4.24 -4.27 4.87
N PHE A 30 5.33 -4.64 5.49
CA PHE A 30 6.28 -5.64 5.01
C PHE A 30 5.87 -7.01 5.53
N ASP A 31 5.60 -7.94 4.61
CA ASP A 31 5.46 -9.36 4.93
C ASP A 31 6.84 -10.01 5.08
N TYR A 32 6.98 -11.04 5.91
CA TYR A 32 8.27 -11.70 6.14
C TYR A 32 8.94 -12.26 4.87
N ARG A 33 8.13 -12.61 3.86
CA ARG A 33 8.58 -13.08 2.54
C ARG A 33 8.86 -11.95 1.55
N TYR A 34 8.70 -10.70 1.98
CA TYR A 34 8.73 -9.51 1.13
C TYR A 34 7.80 -9.65 -0.09
N THR A 35 6.68 -10.35 0.06
CA THR A 35 5.70 -10.55 -1.02
C THR A 35 4.79 -9.34 -1.20
N PHE A 36 4.66 -8.50 -0.17
CA PHE A 36 3.80 -7.31 -0.14
C PHE A 36 2.33 -7.58 -0.49
N LYS A 37 1.87 -8.84 -0.46
CA LYS A 37 0.51 -9.22 -0.87
C LYS A 37 -0.52 -8.54 0.01
N PHE A 38 -0.27 -8.53 1.31
CA PHE A 38 -1.19 -7.91 2.26
C PHE A 38 -1.29 -6.39 2.04
N ASP A 39 -0.15 -5.74 1.79
CA ASP A 39 -0.09 -4.30 1.61
C ASP A 39 -0.72 -3.85 0.28
N ILE A 40 -0.42 -4.56 -0.81
CA ILE A 40 -1.03 -4.33 -2.13
C ILE A 40 -2.55 -4.47 -2.07
N GLU A 41 -3.06 -5.48 -1.36
CA GLU A 41 -4.50 -5.66 -1.18
C GLU A 41 -5.14 -4.49 -0.39
N ASN A 42 -4.44 -3.98 0.62
CA ASN A 42 -4.90 -2.80 1.36
C ASN A 42 -4.89 -1.54 0.48
N VAL A 43 -3.84 -1.33 -0.31
CA VAL A 43 -3.73 -0.22 -1.28
C VAL A 43 -4.86 -0.31 -2.30
N LYS A 44 -5.11 -1.51 -2.86
CA LYS A 44 -6.22 -1.75 -3.79
C LYS A 44 -7.57 -1.36 -3.19
N LYS A 45 -7.88 -1.82 -1.97
CA LYS A 45 -9.13 -1.45 -1.28
C LYS A 45 -9.27 0.05 -1.06
N ARG A 46 -8.18 0.75 -0.77
CA ARG A 46 -8.20 2.23 -0.64
C ARG A 46 -8.48 2.90 -1.98
N CYS A 47 -7.84 2.45 -3.05
CA CYS A 47 -8.08 2.94 -4.40
C CYS A 47 -9.53 2.67 -4.86
N GLU A 48 -10.09 1.50 -4.57
CA GLU A 48 -11.47 1.15 -4.89
C GLU A 48 -12.48 2.08 -4.20
N ARG A 49 -12.25 2.44 -2.93
CA ARG A 49 -13.09 3.43 -2.22
C ARG A 49 -13.04 4.79 -2.90
N SER A 50 -11.85 5.29 -3.24
CA SER A 50 -11.69 6.55 -3.97
C SER A 50 -12.37 6.51 -5.34
N LEU A 51 -12.24 5.39 -6.06
CA LEU A 51 -12.91 5.19 -7.35
C LEU A 51 -14.43 5.15 -7.22
N ASN A 52 -14.97 4.58 -6.16
CA ASN A 52 -16.42 4.55 -5.93
C ASN A 52 -16.97 5.97 -5.71
N ILE A 53 -16.25 6.84 -5.00
CA ILE A 53 -16.60 8.26 -4.86
C ILE A 53 -16.60 8.94 -6.23
N MET A 54 -15.57 8.72 -7.05
CA MET A 54 -15.52 9.27 -8.41
C MET A 54 -16.68 8.77 -9.29
N LYS A 55 -17.02 7.48 -9.22
CA LYS A 55 -18.14 6.89 -9.96
C LYS A 55 -19.47 7.54 -9.58
N PHE A 56 -19.66 7.85 -8.29
CA PHE A 56 -20.81 8.57 -7.79
C PHE A 56 -20.86 10.01 -8.35
N LEU A 57 -19.75 10.76 -8.25
CA LEU A 57 -19.65 12.15 -8.76
C LEU A 57 -19.86 12.27 -10.29
N ARG A 58 -19.48 11.23 -11.05
CA ARG A 58 -19.76 11.16 -12.48
C ARG A 58 -21.26 11.07 -12.77
N GLY A 59 -22.03 10.40 -11.91
CA GLY A 59 -23.46 10.12 -12.12
C GLY A 59 -24.41 11.17 -11.57
N THR A 60 -23.92 12.24 -10.92
CA THR A 60 -24.78 13.29 -10.37
C THR A 60 -25.24 14.29 -11.43
N TRP A 61 -26.51 14.69 -11.37
CA TRP A 61 -27.19 15.61 -12.31
C TRP A 61 -26.46 16.93 -12.60
N TRP A 62 -25.62 17.40 -11.67
CA TRP A 62 -24.80 18.61 -11.84
C TRP A 62 -23.41 18.36 -12.47
N GLY A 63 -23.18 17.15 -13.01
CA GLY A 63 -22.11 16.80 -13.94
C GLY A 63 -20.72 17.34 -13.59
N CYS A 64 -19.93 16.60 -12.82
CA CYS A 64 -18.54 16.96 -12.59
C CYS A 64 -17.79 17.03 -13.93
N HIS A 65 -17.22 18.19 -14.26
CA HIS A 65 -16.49 18.41 -15.50
C HIS A 65 -15.37 17.37 -15.66
N PRO A 66 -15.12 16.81 -16.86
CA PRO A 66 -14.11 15.76 -17.07
C PRO A 66 -12.72 16.11 -16.52
N THR A 67 -12.30 17.38 -16.66
CA THR A 67 -11.03 17.87 -16.09
C THR A 67 -10.99 17.74 -14.58
N THR A 68 -12.07 18.08 -13.88
CA THR A 68 -12.17 17.95 -12.42
C THR A 68 -12.10 16.48 -12.02
N LEU A 69 -12.78 15.59 -12.75
CA LEU A 69 -12.70 14.15 -12.50
C LEU A 69 -11.28 13.61 -12.72
N CYS A 70 -10.57 14.09 -13.76
CA CYS A 70 -9.15 13.76 -13.98
C CYS A 70 -8.24 14.26 -12.84
N ILE A 71 -8.48 15.46 -12.31
CA ILE A 71 -7.74 15.99 -11.16
C ILE A 71 -7.98 15.10 -9.93
N LEU A 72 -9.24 14.78 -9.63
CA LEU A 72 -9.60 13.91 -8.50
C LEU A 72 -8.96 12.53 -8.63
N TYR A 73 -8.95 11.94 -9.83
CA TYR A 73 -8.26 10.67 -10.07
C TYR A 73 -6.77 10.74 -9.70
N LYS A 74 -6.08 11.77 -10.20
CA LYS A 74 -4.65 11.97 -9.94
C LYS A 74 -4.38 12.20 -8.44
N SER A 75 -5.21 13.00 -7.78
CA SER A 75 -5.03 13.35 -6.37
C SER A 75 -5.35 12.22 -5.40
N PHE A 76 -6.35 11.38 -5.68
CA PHE A 76 -6.83 10.37 -4.71
C PHE A 76 -6.44 8.94 -5.04
N VAL A 77 -6.43 8.56 -6.32
CA VAL A 77 -6.18 7.16 -6.72
C VAL A 77 -4.70 7.00 -7.06
N ARG A 78 -4.19 7.88 -7.94
CA ARG A 78 -2.81 7.81 -8.42
C ARG A 78 -1.80 8.06 -7.30
N SER A 79 -2.03 9.06 -6.43
CA SER A 79 -1.17 9.34 -5.28
C SER A 79 -1.00 8.14 -4.34
N ILE A 80 -2.07 7.39 -4.07
CA ILE A 80 -2.05 6.19 -3.20
C ILE A 80 -1.24 5.07 -3.85
N MET A 81 -1.39 4.87 -5.17
CA MET A 81 -0.63 3.85 -5.90
C MET A 81 0.85 4.20 -6.01
N GLU A 82 1.18 5.44 -6.32
CA GLU A 82 2.56 5.90 -6.52
C GLU A 82 3.37 5.89 -5.21
N TYR A 83 2.75 6.08 -4.05
CA TYR A 83 3.44 6.06 -2.77
C TYR A 83 4.19 4.74 -2.48
N GLY A 84 3.60 3.58 -2.80
CA GLY A 84 4.20 2.28 -2.51
C GLY A 84 5.03 1.69 -3.65
N ILE A 85 4.95 2.27 -4.86
CA ILE A 85 5.39 1.59 -6.07
C ILE A 85 6.89 1.32 -6.12
N PHE A 86 7.71 2.23 -5.58
CA PHE A 86 9.17 2.08 -5.54
C PHE A 86 9.62 0.91 -4.66
N VAL A 87 8.82 0.54 -3.65
CA VAL A 87 9.08 -0.61 -2.78
C VAL A 87 8.68 -1.90 -3.47
N TYR A 88 7.50 -1.95 -4.10
CA TYR A 88 7.01 -3.16 -4.75
C TYR A 88 7.83 -3.54 -5.99
N PHE A 89 8.40 -2.56 -6.69
CA PHE A 89 9.16 -2.78 -7.93
C PHE A 89 10.45 -3.58 -7.73
N GLN A 90 11.05 -3.53 -6.52
CA GLN A 90 12.29 -4.25 -6.20
C GLN A 90 12.18 -5.77 -6.38
N ARG A 91 10.96 -6.33 -6.36
CA ARG A 91 10.73 -7.77 -6.57
C ARG A 91 10.83 -8.21 -8.04
N GLN A 92 10.63 -7.32 -9.02
CA GLN A 92 10.58 -7.72 -10.44
C GLN A 92 11.96 -7.99 -11.05
N LYS A 93 13.05 -7.67 -10.34
CA LYS A 93 14.44 -7.80 -10.84
C LYS A 93 15.15 -9.11 -10.43
N HIS A 94 14.44 -10.07 -9.84
CA HIS A 94 15.01 -11.36 -9.41
C HIS A 94 14.19 -12.55 -9.87
#